data_AF-A0A9P7DM02-F1
#
_entry.id   AF-A0A9P7DM02-F1
#
_cell.length_a   1.000
_cell.length_b   1.000
_cell.length_c   1.000
_cell.angle_alpha   90.00
_cell.angle_beta   90.00
_cell.angle_gamma   90.00
#
_symmetry.space_group_name_H-M   'P 1'
#
loop_
_entity.id
_entity.type
_entity.pdbx_description
1 polymer ?
#
loop_
_entity_poly.entity_id
_entity_poly.type
_entity_poly.pdbx_seq_one_letter_code
_entity_poly.pdbx_strand_id
1 'polypeptide(L)'
;MSGEAELRVTFFPPLYLQRRIWVLDVLRREQVTEIVDIGCGEGQLLAVLCQPALCLPPPDPGVLTSPSDATATPIQAGDLDLHPRRITGLDISSHALASAIEDTSPAAANASYTRWEPLEVNIWHGGLEIFNPAFVNAECIVATEVVEHLPEEILADFTPMILGVYHPRCLLVTTPSYGFNARFSPPGLTNTATGFPDPTKRTDRVFRHHDHKFEWTVEEFQQWCSGIAQEWGYDVDTTTIGRAQEKDKWGRDEQLGGASQVAVFKRLEGEAWATTREEKSAQMKEKSKSQKDHRLLETHHYDAHVRAGKRGSADEIAKAVLDKFEEWEEAELRLEEIWFVEEIGVMCGGWFEVLIEAIEGNAKFNLQRSKDQRRGDWRVLLDGGRPGKKKRTSEWAPEEPTDDLFDEVVQEGYRSDDDPGFDWGSGLYSSDSGVDLLWDISKEGNAWARQSAWTCESSEEDAVDWSRWSTLSAAWDLDRPE
;
A
#
# COMPACT_ATOMS: atom_id res chain seq x y z
N MET A 1 35.82 -19.55 21.29
CA MET A 1 34.35 -19.45 21.27
C MET A 1 33.99 -19.15 19.85
N SER A 2 33.42 -20.13 19.13
CA SER A 2 32.98 -19.93 17.75
C SER A 2 31.94 -18.82 17.75
N GLY A 3 32.18 -17.74 16.99
CA GLY A 3 31.17 -16.73 16.74
C GLY A 3 30.03 -17.44 16.00
N GLU A 4 28.95 -17.75 16.71
CA GLU A 4 27.71 -18.12 16.03
C GLU A 4 27.26 -16.88 15.28
N ALA A 5 27.34 -16.96 13.96
CA ALA A 5 26.90 -15.91 13.06
C ALA A 5 25.44 -15.55 13.36
N GLU A 6 25.15 -14.27 13.26
CA GLU A 6 23.80 -13.70 13.28
C GLU A 6 22.89 -14.50 12.34
N LEU A 7 21.68 -14.82 12.79
CA LEU A 7 20.74 -15.55 11.94
C LEU A 7 20.35 -14.64 10.76
N ARG A 8 20.43 -15.19 9.55
CA ARG A 8 19.79 -14.57 8.39
C ARG A 8 18.28 -14.57 8.62
N VAL A 9 17.65 -13.43 8.39
CA VAL A 9 16.22 -13.22 8.56
C VAL A 9 15.72 -12.55 7.29
N THR A 10 15.10 -13.32 6.39
CA THR A 10 14.51 -12.80 5.15
C THR A 10 12.99 -12.82 5.20
N PHE A 11 12.36 -11.97 4.38
CA PHE A 11 10.91 -11.87 4.23
C PHE A 11 10.54 -12.04 2.76
N PHE A 12 9.51 -12.84 2.49
CA PHE A 12 8.94 -12.93 1.15
C PHE A 12 7.41 -12.82 1.19
N PRO A 13 6.81 -11.79 0.55
CA PRO A 13 7.49 -10.64 -0.07
C PRO A 13 8.26 -9.79 0.98
N PRO A 14 9.10 -8.82 0.57
CA PRO A 14 9.79 -7.92 1.50
C PRO A 14 8.84 -7.26 2.51
N LEU A 15 9.32 -7.00 3.74
CA LEU A 15 8.47 -6.56 4.86
C LEU A 15 7.68 -5.27 4.56
N TYR A 16 8.31 -4.28 3.90
CA TYR A 16 7.62 -3.05 3.52
C TYR A 16 6.44 -3.32 2.56
N LEU A 17 6.58 -4.31 1.68
CA LEU A 17 5.54 -4.72 0.76
C LEU A 17 4.43 -5.48 1.50
N GLN A 18 4.77 -6.32 2.48
CA GLN A 18 3.76 -6.96 3.35
C GLN A 18 2.92 -5.91 4.11
N ARG A 19 3.54 -4.85 4.64
CA ARG A 19 2.82 -3.73 5.27
C ARG A 19 1.85 -3.08 4.29
N ARG A 20 2.31 -2.78 3.07
CA ARG A 20 1.48 -2.17 2.04
C ARG A 20 0.31 -3.07 1.63
N ILE A 21 0.56 -4.38 1.44
CA ILE A 21 -0.47 -5.36 1.14
C ILE A 21 -1.52 -5.38 2.25
N TRP A 22 -1.10 -5.44 3.51
CA TRP A 22 -2.01 -5.41 4.65
C TRP A 22 -2.88 -4.14 4.67
N VAL A 23 -2.29 -2.95 4.44
CA VAL A 23 -3.06 -1.70 4.33
C VAL A 23 -4.10 -1.81 3.22
N LEU A 24 -3.70 -2.19 2.01
CA LEU A 24 -4.60 -2.27 0.85
C LEU A 24 -5.72 -3.28 1.05
N ASP A 25 -5.45 -4.42 1.69
CA ASP A 25 -6.46 -5.44 2.00
C ASP A 25 -7.50 -4.93 2.98
N VAL A 26 -7.08 -4.19 4.02
CA VAL A 26 -8.01 -3.56 4.95
C VAL A 26 -8.82 -2.47 4.25
N LEU A 27 -8.20 -1.61 3.44
CA LEU A 27 -8.89 -0.56 2.70
C LEU A 27 -9.96 -1.12 1.76
N ARG A 28 -9.68 -2.21 1.04
CA ARG A 28 -10.66 -2.90 0.17
C ARG A 28 -11.81 -3.51 0.97
N ARG A 29 -11.49 -4.25 2.03
CA ARG A 29 -12.49 -4.88 2.89
C ARG A 29 -13.44 -3.86 3.51
N GLU A 30 -12.91 -2.71 3.90
CA GLU A 30 -13.67 -1.62 4.48
C GLU A 30 -14.28 -0.68 3.41
N GLN A 31 -14.06 -0.94 2.12
CA GLN A 31 -14.56 -0.15 0.98
C GLN A 31 -14.27 1.35 1.12
N VAL A 32 -13.02 1.69 1.46
CA VAL A 32 -12.60 3.06 1.69
C VAL A 32 -12.43 3.80 0.36
N THR A 33 -12.94 5.03 0.31
CA THR A 33 -12.86 5.93 -0.84
C THR A 33 -12.11 7.23 -0.55
N GLU A 34 -11.95 7.59 0.74
CA GLU A 34 -11.17 8.75 1.18
C GLU A 34 -10.07 8.34 2.16
N ILE A 35 -8.81 8.50 1.76
CA ILE A 35 -7.64 8.05 2.51
C ILE A 35 -6.72 9.23 2.84
N VAL A 36 -6.26 9.31 4.09
CA VAL A 36 -5.16 10.18 4.49
C VAL A 36 -4.00 9.31 4.97
N ASP A 37 -2.86 9.40 4.31
CA ASP A 37 -1.59 8.76 4.69
C ASP A 37 -0.73 9.76 5.45
N ILE A 38 -0.61 9.57 6.76
CA ILE A 38 0.20 10.42 7.64
C ILE A 38 1.59 9.80 7.73
N GLY A 39 2.62 10.62 7.56
CA GLY A 39 3.98 10.13 7.40
C GLY A 39 4.17 9.43 6.06
N CYS A 40 3.60 10.01 4.98
CA CYS A 40 3.59 9.35 3.67
C CYS A 40 4.98 9.19 3.04
N GLY A 41 6.01 9.86 3.57
CA GLY A 41 7.37 9.83 3.07
C GLY A 41 7.44 10.21 1.60
N GLU A 42 8.09 9.36 0.81
CA GLU A 42 8.21 9.51 -0.65
C GLU A 42 6.93 9.17 -1.42
N GLY A 43 5.83 8.84 -0.73
CA GLY A 43 4.53 8.62 -1.34
C GLY A 43 4.33 7.24 -1.95
N GLN A 44 5.11 6.24 -1.56
CA GLN A 44 5.02 4.90 -2.18
C GLN A 44 3.65 4.21 -2.00
N LEU A 45 2.96 4.45 -0.88
CA LEU A 45 1.57 3.99 -0.71
C LEU A 45 0.62 4.82 -1.59
N LEU A 46 0.78 6.15 -1.60
CA LEU A 46 -0.01 7.06 -2.43
C LEU A 46 0.06 6.72 -3.92
N ALA A 47 1.25 6.45 -4.45
CA ALA A 47 1.47 6.08 -5.85
C ALA A 47 0.73 4.78 -6.23
N VAL A 48 0.63 3.83 -5.29
CA VAL A 48 -0.16 2.61 -5.48
C VAL A 48 -1.66 2.91 -5.39
N LEU A 49 -2.10 3.75 -4.46
CA LEU A 49 -3.50 4.19 -4.36
C LEU A 49 -3.94 5.04 -5.56
N CYS A 50 -3.00 5.66 -6.27
CA CYS A 50 -3.27 6.33 -7.53
C CYS A 50 -3.65 5.34 -8.64
N GLN A 51 -3.37 4.05 -8.56
CA GLN A 51 -3.76 3.11 -9.62
C GLN A 51 -5.30 3.00 -9.70
N PRO A 52 -5.90 3.02 -10.90
CA PRO A 52 -7.35 2.95 -11.05
C PRO A 52 -7.89 1.56 -10.65
N ALA A 53 -9.13 1.51 -10.17
CA ALA A 53 -9.90 0.28 -10.10
C ALA A 53 -9.98 -0.37 -11.49
N LEU A 54 -9.90 -1.70 -11.56
CA LEU A 54 -9.88 -2.44 -12.83
C LEU A 54 -11.26 -2.42 -13.52
N CYS A 55 -12.32 -2.27 -12.73
CA CYS A 55 -13.69 -2.08 -13.19
C CYS A 55 -14.43 -1.12 -12.25
N LEU A 56 -15.61 -0.64 -12.67
CA LEU A 56 -16.55 0.07 -11.81
C LEU A 56 -17.27 -0.91 -10.88
N PRO A 57 -17.81 -0.44 -9.75
CA PRO A 57 -18.77 -1.21 -8.97
C PRO A 57 -19.96 -1.64 -9.83
N PRO A 58 -20.67 -2.73 -9.47
CA PRO A 58 -21.82 -3.19 -10.23
C PRO A 58 -22.83 -2.07 -10.49
N PRO A 59 -23.38 -1.99 -11.70
CA PRO A 59 -24.32 -0.93 -12.04
C PRO A 59 -25.65 -1.09 -11.30
N ASP A 60 -26.40 0.01 -11.21
CA ASP A 60 -27.78 -0.03 -10.74
C ASP A 60 -28.62 -1.04 -11.57
N PRO A 61 -29.61 -1.73 -10.96
CA PRO A 61 -30.37 -2.80 -11.64
C PRO A 61 -31.05 -2.40 -12.95
N GLY A 62 -31.28 -1.11 -13.21
CA GLY A 62 -31.90 -0.60 -14.44
C GLY A 62 -30.94 -0.42 -15.63
N VAL A 63 -29.64 -0.60 -15.43
CA VAL A 63 -28.63 -0.48 -16.50
C VAL A 63 -28.52 -1.75 -17.35
N LEU A 64 -28.79 -2.91 -16.74
CA LEU A 64 -28.83 -4.19 -17.44
C LEU A 64 -30.18 -4.40 -18.10
N THR A 65 -30.18 -4.96 -19.31
CA THR A 65 -31.38 -5.16 -20.14
C THR A 65 -32.09 -6.48 -19.84
N SER A 66 -31.37 -7.43 -19.25
CA SER A 66 -31.91 -8.68 -18.72
C SER A 66 -31.40 -8.91 -17.30
N PRO A 67 -32.17 -9.58 -16.43
CA PRO A 67 -31.64 -10.08 -15.17
C PRO A 67 -30.58 -11.15 -15.50
N SER A 68 -29.32 -10.72 -15.58
CA SER A 68 -28.18 -11.62 -15.75
C SER A 68 -27.81 -12.20 -14.38
N ASP A 69 -27.46 -13.49 -14.34
CA ASP A 69 -26.87 -14.13 -13.16
C ASP A 69 -25.56 -13.44 -12.71
N ALA A 70 -25.01 -12.53 -13.53
CA ALA A 70 -23.86 -11.70 -13.22
C ALA A 70 -24.02 -10.83 -11.96
N THR A 71 -25.16 -10.15 -11.80
CA THR A 71 -25.41 -9.30 -10.61
C THR A 71 -25.93 -10.10 -9.42
N ALA A 72 -26.40 -11.32 -9.65
CA ALA A 72 -26.84 -12.23 -8.61
C ALA A 72 -25.68 -12.98 -7.93
N THR A 73 -24.50 -13.05 -8.58
CA THR A 73 -23.32 -13.69 -8.03
C THR A 73 -22.63 -12.77 -7.03
N PRO A 74 -22.47 -13.15 -5.74
CA PRO A 74 -21.78 -12.32 -4.77
C PRO A 74 -20.34 -12.03 -5.20
N ILE A 75 -19.92 -10.77 -5.08
CA ILE A 75 -18.52 -10.37 -5.26
C ILE A 75 -17.70 -11.01 -4.15
N GLN A 76 -16.67 -11.79 -4.52
CA GLN A 76 -15.75 -12.38 -3.56
C GLN A 76 -14.76 -11.34 -3.05
N ALA A 77 -14.13 -11.58 -1.89
CA ALA A 77 -13.13 -10.67 -1.34
C ALA A 77 -11.99 -10.37 -2.34
N GLY A 78 -11.58 -11.36 -3.13
CA GLY A 78 -10.55 -11.22 -4.17
C GLY A 78 -11.00 -10.51 -5.45
N ASP A 79 -12.30 -10.21 -5.59
CA ASP A 79 -12.88 -9.39 -6.67
C ASP A 79 -13.16 -7.95 -6.20
N LEU A 80 -12.88 -7.61 -4.93
CA LEU A 80 -13.07 -6.25 -4.42
C LEU A 80 -11.94 -5.36 -4.95
N ASP A 81 -12.27 -4.42 -5.82
CA ASP A 81 -11.38 -3.32 -6.16
C ASP A 81 -11.46 -2.21 -5.09
N LEU A 82 -10.43 -1.37 -5.06
CA LEU A 82 -10.44 -0.14 -4.27
C LEU A 82 -10.84 1.02 -5.19
N HIS A 83 -11.79 1.84 -4.74
CA HIS A 83 -12.34 2.96 -5.52
C HIS A 83 -12.05 4.30 -4.84
N PRO A 84 -10.76 4.69 -4.69
CA PRO A 84 -10.41 5.94 -4.05
C PRO A 84 -10.88 7.12 -4.90
N ARG A 85 -11.54 8.08 -4.26
CA ARG A 85 -11.99 9.35 -4.85
C ARG A 85 -11.13 10.51 -4.39
N ARG A 86 -10.62 10.43 -3.16
CA ARG A 86 -9.65 11.37 -2.61
C ARG A 86 -8.58 10.63 -1.84
N ILE A 87 -7.32 10.91 -2.15
CA ILE A 87 -6.20 10.47 -1.33
C ILE A 87 -5.39 11.68 -0.91
N THR A 88 -4.78 11.63 0.26
CA THR A 88 -4.05 12.74 0.84
C THR A 88 -2.80 12.26 1.52
N GLY A 89 -1.66 12.87 1.19
CA GLY A 89 -0.38 12.64 1.88
C GLY A 89 -0.07 13.79 2.83
N LEU A 90 0.42 13.47 4.03
CA LEU A 90 0.99 14.42 4.96
C LEU A 90 2.38 13.96 5.40
N ASP A 91 3.37 14.84 5.28
CA ASP A 91 4.70 14.59 5.85
C ASP A 91 5.39 15.89 6.29
N ILE A 92 6.37 15.78 7.20
CA ILE A 92 7.23 16.88 7.63
C ILE A 92 8.43 17.09 6.70
N SER A 93 8.84 16.05 5.97
CA SER A 93 10.00 16.05 5.10
C SER A 93 9.66 16.65 3.75
N SER A 94 10.02 17.92 3.53
CA SER A 94 9.86 18.56 2.23
C SER A 94 10.65 17.86 1.11
N HIS A 95 11.72 17.15 1.47
CA HIS A 95 12.51 16.39 0.51
C HIS A 95 11.76 15.15 0.03
N ALA A 96 11.20 14.35 0.94
CA ALA A 96 10.43 13.16 0.59
C ALA A 96 9.15 13.52 -0.17
N LEU A 97 8.48 14.62 0.22
CA LEU A 97 7.30 15.13 -0.47
C LEU A 97 7.57 15.55 -1.92
N ALA A 98 8.80 15.90 -2.29
CA ALA A 98 9.13 16.20 -3.69
C ALA A 98 8.96 14.94 -4.58
N SER A 99 9.43 13.79 -4.10
CA SER A 99 9.21 12.50 -4.78
C SER A 99 7.75 12.12 -4.77
N ALA A 100 7.05 12.29 -3.64
CA ALA A 100 5.62 12.00 -3.56
C ALA A 100 4.79 12.81 -4.58
N ILE A 101 5.15 14.08 -4.81
CA ILE A 101 4.50 14.92 -5.84
C ILE A 101 4.74 14.37 -7.24
N GLU A 102 5.97 13.96 -7.56
CA GLU A 102 6.30 13.41 -8.88
C GLU A 102 5.59 12.06 -9.13
N ASP A 103 5.71 11.13 -8.19
CA ASP A 103 5.22 9.76 -8.29
C ASP A 103 3.69 9.65 -8.28
N THR A 104 3.01 10.63 -7.68
CA THR A 104 1.54 10.70 -7.67
C THR A 104 0.96 11.50 -8.82
N SER A 105 1.80 12.06 -9.70
CA SER A 105 1.33 12.84 -10.85
C SER A 105 0.61 11.99 -11.90
N PRO A 106 -0.38 12.52 -12.62
CA PRO A 106 -1.04 11.78 -13.70
C PRO A 106 -0.08 11.36 -14.82
N ALA A 107 1.06 12.03 -14.97
CA ALA A 107 2.10 11.67 -15.92
C ALA A 107 2.86 10.41 -15.52
N ALA A 108 2.97 10.11 -14.22
CA ALA A 108 3.56 8.90 -13.69
C ALA A 108 2.59 7.71 -13.67
N ALA A 109 1.31 7.94 -13.96
CA ALA A 109 0.30 6.91 -13.90
C ALA A 109 0.44 5.88 -15.04
N ASN A 110 0.04 4.65 -14.73
CA ASN A 110 0.13 3.56 -15.68
C ASN A 110 -0.90 3.75 -16.80
N ALA A 111 -0.42 4.03 -18.01
CA ALA A 111 -1.26 4.22 -19.20
C ALA A 111 -1.92 2.93 -19.70
N SER A 112 -1.51 1.75 -19.21
CA SER A 112 -2.08 0.45 -19.61
C SER A 112 -3.48 0.20 -19.03
N TYR A 113 -3.88 0.91 -17.98
CA TYR A 113 -5.20 0.72 -17.36
C TYR A 113 -6.11 1.91 -17.60
N THR A 114 -7.33 1.64 -18.09
CA THR A 114 -8.36 2.66 -18.23
C THR A 114 -8.85 3.09 -16.85
N ARG A 115 -8.81 4.39 -16.57
CA ARG A 115 -9.41 4.97 -15.36
C ARG A 115 -10.90 5.17 -15.54
N TRP A 116 -11.71 4.50 -14.73
CA TRP A 116 -13.17 4.64 -14.78
C TRP A 116 -13.73 5.71 -13.85
N GLU A 117 -12.98 6.11 -12.83
CA GLU A 117 -13.42 7.05 -11.80
C GLU A 117 -12.41 8.17 -11.59
N PRO A 118 -12.87 9.40 -11.33
CA PRO A 118 -11.96 10.51 -11.06
C PRO A 118 -11.29 10.31 -9.70
N LEU A 119 -10.07 10.85 -9.57
CA LEU A 119 -9.31 10.84 -8.32
C LEU A 119 -8.67 12.21 -8.09
N GLU A 120 -8.81 12.71 -6.87
CA GLU A 120 -8.11 13.89 -6.37
C GLU A 120 -6.99 13.46 -5.40
N VAL A 121 -5.76 13.94 -5.61
CA VAL A 121 -4.60 13.65 -4.76
C VAL A 121 -4.08 14.95 -4.18
N ASN A 122 -4.03 15.07 -2.86
CA ASN A 122 -3.52 16.28 -2.19
C ASN A 122 -2.25 15.97 -1.40
N ILE A 123 -1.18 16.73 -1.61
CA ILE A 123 0.09 16.55 -0.90
C ILE A 123 0.33 17.74 0.04
N TRP A 124 0.39 17.47 1.35
CA TRP A 124 0.52 18.49 2.39
C TRP A 124 1.85 18.38 3.12
N HIS A 125 2.41 19.55 3.45
CA HIS A 125 3.60 19.68 4.28
C HIS A 125 3.24 20.20 5.67
N GLY A 126 3.65 19.47 6.71
CA GLY A 126 3.49 19.88 8.09
C GLY A 126 3.52 18.72 9.09
N GLY A 127 3.54 19.07 10.38
CA GLY A 127 3.57 18.11 11.49
C GLY A 127 2.18 17.62 11.90
N LEU A 128 2.06 16.36 12.31
CA LEU A 128 0.76 15.76 12.66
C LEU A 128 0.04 16.47 13.81
N GLU A 129 0.77 17.17 14.67
CA GLU A 129 0.23 17.93 15.80
C GLU A 129 -0.56 19.17 15.36
N ILE A 130 -0.43 19.57 14.10
CA ILE A 130 -1.09 20.72 13.51
C ILE A 130 -2.45 20.27 12.93
N PHE A 131 -3.50 20.99 13.32
CA PHE A 131 -4.84 20.79 12.81
C PHE A 131 -4.95 21.22 11.34
N ASN A 132 -5.52 20.34 10.52
CA ASN A 132 -5.97 20.67 9.18
C ASN A 132 -7.44 20.28 9.00
N PRO A 133 -8.35 21.23 8.73
CA PRO A 133 -9.76 20.93 8.53
C PRO A 133 -10.02 19.99 7.34
N ALA A 134 -9.09 19.89 6.38
CA ALA A 134 -9.22 18.98 5.24
C ALA A 134 -9.20 17.49 5.63
N PHE A 135 -8.70 17.14 6.82
CA PHE A 135 -8.59 15.74 7.25
C PHE A 135 -9.77 15.30 8.13
N VAL A 136 -10.65 16.23 8.50
CA VAL A 136 -11.82 15.96 9.33
C VAL A 136 -12.82 15.10 8.57
N ASN A 137 -13.32 14.03 9.20
CA ASN A 137 -14.21 13.04 8.58
C ASN A 137 -13.57 12.20 7.46
N ALA A 138 -12.24 12.16 7.35
CA ALA A 138 -11.59 11.20 6.46
C ALA A 138 -12.11 9.78 6.74
N GLU A 139 -12.37 8.99 5.70
CA GLU A 139 -12.91 7.64 5.90
C GLU A 139 -11.84 6.73 6.54
N CYS A 140 -10.60 6.81 6.07
CA CYS A 140 -9.48 6.12 6.69
C CYS A 140 -8.26 7.03 6.85
N ILE A 141 -7.61 6.92 8.01
CA ILE A 141 -6.26 7.44 8.22
C ILE A 141 -5.31 6.25 8.31
N VAL A 142 -4.15 6.34 7.65
CA VAL A 142 -3.08 5.35 7.68
C VAL A 142 -1.84 6.00 8.30
N ALA A 143 -1.19 5.27 9.21
CA ALA A 143 0.07 5.65 9.84
C ALA A 143 0.99 4.42 9.83
N THR A 144 1.75 4.25 8.75
CA THR A 144 2.64 3.10 8.56
C THR A 144 4.04 3.44 9.04
N GLU A 145 4.49 2.82 10.15
CA GLU A 145 5.82 3.05 10.74
C GLU A 145 6.08 4.54 11.08
N VAL A 146 5.13 5.16 11.77
CA VAL A 146 5.17 6.60 12.11
C VAL A 146 5.31 6.82 13.60
N VAL A 147 4.53 6.08 14.39
CA VAL A 147 4.33 6.37 15.82
C VAL A 147 5.64 6.26 16.60
N GLU A 148 6.52 5.33 16.25
CA GLU A 148 7.83 5.10 16.85
C GLU A 148 8.84 6.24 16.59
N HIS A 149 8.61 7.09 15.60
CA HIS A 149 9.44 8.25 15.31
C HIS A 149 8.98 9.50 16.08
N LEU A 150 7.79 9.47 16.69
CA LEU A 150 7.22 10.62 17.36
C LEU A 150 7.92 10.87 18.70
N PRO A 151 8.41 12.11 18.94
CA PRO A 151 8.78 12.56 20.28
C PRO A 151 7.61 12.41 21.25
N GLU A 152 7.88 12.23 22.53
CA GLU A 152 6.85 11.96 23.54
C GLU A 152 5.79 13.06 23.62
N GLU A 153 6.20 14.32 23.45
CA GLU A 153 5.32 15.48 23.39
C GLU A 153 4.39 15.49 22.18
N ILE A 154 4.80 14.91 21.04
CA ILE A 154 3.99 14.79 19.82
C ILE A 154 3.13 13.53 19.85
N LEU A 155 3.65 12.42 20.40
CA LEU A 155 2.89 11.19 20.58
C LEU A 155 1.66 11.42 21.48
N ALA A 156 1.77 12.28 22.49
CA ALA A 156 0.66 12.69 23.34
C ALA A 156 -0.46 13.41 22.55
N ASP A 157 -0.11 14.09 21.47
CA ASP A 157 -1.04 14.81 20.59
C ASP A 157 -1.61 13.91 19.48
N PHE A 158 -0.94 12.80 19.14
CA PHE A 158 -1.38 11.86 18.09
C PHE A 158 -2.82 11.40 18.30
N THR A 159 -3.12 10.83 19.48
CA THR A 159 -4.45 10.27 19.76
C THR A 159 -5.57 11.31 19.74
N PRO A 160 -5.49 12.44 20.48
CA PRO A 160 -6.55 13.44 20.46
C PRO A 160 -6.73 14.08 19.09
N MET A 161 -5.67 14.23 18.29
CA MET A 161 -5.78 14.74 16.93
C MET A 161 -6.45 13.73 15.99
N ILE A 162 -5.90 12.51 15.89
CA ILE A 162 -6.35 11.51 14.93
C ILE A 162 -7.73 10.95 15.30
N LEU A 163 -7.90 10.40 16.51
CA LEU A 163 -9.15 9.74 16.90
C LEU A 163 -10.23 10.72 17.38
N GLY A 164 -9.81 11.88 17.88
CA GLY A 164 -10.69 12.92 18.40
C GLY A 164 -11.09 13.96 17.36
N VAL A 165 -10.14 14.76 16.88
CA VAL A 165 -10.40 15.88 15.96
C VAL A 165 -10.75 15.39 14.55
N TYR A 166 -9.97 14.49 13.98
CA TYR A 166 -10.22 13.97 12.62
C TYR A 166 -11.23 12.83 12.59
N HIS A 167 -11.30 12.08 13.69
CA HIS A 167 -12.26 11.02 13.99
C HIS A 167 -12.58 10.11 12.78
N PRO A 168 -11.59 9.49 12.14
CA PRO A 168 -11.85 8.73 10.91
C PRO A 168 -12.74 7.51 11.18
N ARG A 169 -13.41 6.98 10.16
CA ARG A 169 -14.17 5.72 10.31
C ARG A 169 -13.22 4.57 10.65
N CYS A 170 -12.03 4.57 10.07
CA CYS A 170 -10.98 3.59 10.31
C CYS A 170 -9.62 4.28 10.55
N LEU A 171 -8.80 3.75 11.46
CA LEU A 171 -7.38 4.11 11.59
C LEU A 171 -6.54 2.83 11.46
N LEU A 172 -5.54 2.86 10.58
CA LEU A 172 -4.57 1.79 10.40
C LEU A 172 -3.22 2.23 10.94
N VAL A 173 -2.65 1.46 11.87
CA VAL A 173 -1.34 1.74 12.46
C VAL A 173 -0.43 0.55 12.26
N THR A 174 0.81 0.80 11.84
CA THR A 174 1.89 -0.19 11.93
C THR A 174 3.05 0.37 12.74
N THR A 175 3.76 -0.51 13.45
CA THR A 175 4.98 -0.16 14.17
C THR A 175 5.86 -1.42 14.34
N PRO A 176 7.20 -1.29 14.47
CA PRO A 176 8.07 -2.44 14.70
C PRO A 176 7.69 -3.27 15.93
N SER A 177 7.91 -4.58 15.86
CA SER A 177 7.78 -5.49 17.01
C SER A 177 9.12 -5.64 17.73
N TYR A 178 9.25 -5.07 18.94
CA TYR A 178 10.46 -5.21 19.74
C TYR A 178 10.79 -6.68 20.05
N GLY A 179 9.77 -7.49 20.32
CA GLY A 179 9.94 -8.91 20.65
C GLY A 179 10.66 -9.68 19.53
N PHE A 180 10.35 -9.36 18.29
CA PHE A 180 10.97 -10.00 17.12
C PHE A 180 12.47 -9.70 17.00
N ASN A 181 13.00 -8.67 17.66
CA ASN A 181 14.45 -8.36 17.66
C ASN A 181 15.28 -9.54 18.20
N ALA A 182 14.70 -10.39 19.05
CA ALA A 182 15.36 -11.57 19.58
C ALA A 182 15.73 -12.60 18.50
N ARG A 183 15.16 -12.52 17.30
CA ARG A 183 15.46 -13.43 16.17
C ARG A 183 16.89 -13.29 15.66
N PHE A 184 17.46 -12.09 15.78
CA PHE A 184 18.81 -11.78 15.32
C PHE A 184 19.89 -12.24 16.31
N SER A 185 19.53 -12.90 17.43
CA SER A 185 20.51 -13.29 18.44
C SER A 185 20.18 -14.55 19.22
N PRO A 186 21.22 -15.23 19.76
CA PRO A 186 21.01 -16.33 20.69
C PRO A 186 20.24 -15.94 21.94
N PRO A 187 19.43 -16.87 22.51
CA PRO A 187 18.73 -16.65 23.77
C PRO A 187 19.67 -16.16 24.88
N GLY A 188 19.26 -15.11 25.58
CA GLY A 188 20.04 -14.51 26.67
C GLY A 188 21.14 -13.54 26.22
N LEU A 189 21.30 -13.30 24.91
CA LEU A 189 22.16 -12.25 24.36
C LEU A 189 21.32 -11.17 23.69
N THR A 190 21.62 -9.92 24.00
CA THR A 190 21.13 -8.75 23.26
C THR A 190 22.22 -8.32 22.28
N ASN A 191 21.86 -8.09 21.02
CA ASN A 191 22.82 -7.60 20.02
C ASN A 191 23.08 -6.10 20.22
N THR A 192 23.89 -5.81 21.23
CA THR A 192 24.39 -4.46 21.53
C THR A 192 25.47 -3.99 20.55
N ALA A 193 25.97 -4.88 19.69
CA ALA A 193 27.06 -4.57 18.76
C ALA A 193 26.61 -3.81 17.51
N THR A 194 25.36 -4.02 17.07
CA THR A 194 24.84 -3.46 15.79
C THR A 194 23.52 -2.71 15.94
N GLY A 195 22.90 -2.72 17.12
CA GLY A 195 21.67 -1.97 17.39
C GLY A 195 21.92 -0.66 18.15
N PHE A 196 20.86 0.14 18.34
CA PHE A 196 20.93 1.48 18.91
C PHE A 196 20.31 1.52 20.31
N PRO A 197 21.03 1.92 21.37
CA PRO A 197 20.43 2.06 22.69
C PRO A 197 19.24 3.03 22.66
N ASP A 198 18.22 2.76 23.46
CA ASP A 198 17.07 3.64 23.64
C ASP A 198 17.53 5.10 23.88
N PRO A 199 17.27 6.02 22.93
CA PRO A 199 17.74 7.40 23.03
C PRO A 199 17.08 8.15 24.18
N THR A 200 15.91 7.70 24.63
CA THR A 200 15.17 8.27 25.76
C THR A 200 15.71 7.82 27.12
N LYS A 201 16.49 6.73 27.15
CA LYS A 201 17.01 6.07 28.37
C LYS A 201 15.90 5.63 29.35
N ARG A 202 14.66 5.45 28.86
CA ARG A 202 13.55 4.92 29.65
C ARG A 202 13.68 3.43 29.87
N THR A 203 14.33 2.76 28.93
CA THR A 203 14.60 1.33 28.96
C THR A 203 16.07 1.06 28.68
N ASP A 204 16.55 -0.13 29.05
CA ASP A 204 17.86 -0.64 28.66
C ASP A 204 17.81 -1.38 27.29
N ARG A 205 16.78 -1.09 26.48
CA ARG A 205 16.55 -1.78 25.20
C ARG A 205 17.50 -1.28 24.12
N VAL A 206 17.70 -2.14 23.14
CA VAL A 206 18.45 -1.87 21.91
C VAL A 206 17.49 -1.96 20.74
N PHE A 207 17.33 -0.85 20.02
CA PHE A 207 16.44 -0.67 18.88
C PHE A 207 17.14 -1.03 17.58
N ARG A 208 16.34 -1.34 16.55
CA ARG A 208 16.80 -1.68 15.20
C ARG A 208 17.25 -0.46 14.41
N HIS A 209 16.69 0.70 14.73
CA HIS A 209 16.93 1.92 14.01
C HIS A 209 17.29 3.07 14.95
N HIS A 210 18.25 3.89 14.53
CA HIS A 210 18.80 4.98 15.33
C HIS A 210 17.80 6.12 15.59
N ASP A 211 16.82 6.27 14.71
CA ASP A 211 15.82 7.33 14.81
C ASP A 211 14.56 6.93 15.60
N HIS A 212 14.40 5.65 16.01
CA HIS A 212 13.27 5.25 16.83
C HIS A 212 13.34 5.88 18.23
N LYS A 213 12.22 6.41 18.71
CA LYS A 213 12.06 6.95 20.07
C LYS A 213 11.61 5.86 21.05
N PHE A 214 10.97 4.81 20.56
CA PHE A 214 10.62 3.61 21.30
C PHE A 214 10.44 2.41 20.36
N GLU A 215 10.52 1.20 20.88
CA GLU A 215 10.05 -0.01 20.20
C GLU A 215 9.21 -0.82 21.20
N TRP A 216 7.93 -1.01 20.89
CA TRP A 216 7.00 -1.71 21.76
C TRP A 216 7.06 -3.23 21.59
N THR A 217 6.91 -3.94 22.70
CA THR A 217 6.51 -5.35 22.71
C THR A 217 5.07 -5.51 22.22
N VAL A 218 4.66 -6.75 21.92
CA VAL A 218 3.28 -7.08 21.54
C VAL A 218 2.30 -6.65 22.63
N GLU A 219 2.64 -6.90 23.89
CA GLU A 219 1.81 -6.56 25.03
C GLU A 219 1.69 -5.05 25.22
N GLU A 220 2.79 -4.31 25.07
CA GLU A 220 2.79 -2.84 25.19
C GLU A 220 1.96 -2.18 24.08
N PHE A 221 2.10 -2.66 22.84
CA PHE A 221 1.31 -2.16 21.71
C PHE A 221 -0.18 -2.46 21.90
N GLN A 222 -0.53 -3.70 22.27
CA GLN A 222 -1.90 -4.08 22.57
C GLN A 222 -2.53 -3.24 23.69
N GLN A 223 -1.77 -3.01 24.76
CA GLN A 223 -2.22 -2.19 25.88
C GLN A 223 -2.44 -0.74 25.46
N TRP A 224 -1.51 -0.16 24.70
CA TRP A 224 -1.64 1.20 24.17
C TRP A 224 -2.86 1.32 23.25
N CYS A 225 -2.98 0.43 22.26
CA CYS A 225 -4.11 0.38 21.34
C CYS A 225 -5.46 0.26 22.07
N SER A 226 -5.57 -0.68 23.00
CA SER A 226 -6.82 -0.91 23.75
C SER A 226 -7.19 0.30 24.62
N GLY A 227 -6.19 0.94 25.23
CA GLY A 227 -6.39 2.14 26.03
C GLY A 227 -6.94 3.30 25.22
N ILE A 228 -6.33 3.62 24.08
CA ILE A 228 -6.79 4.72 23.23
C ILE A 228 -8.12 4.41 22.54
N ALA A 229 -8.37 3.15 22.18
CA ALA A 229 -9.64 2.73 21.59
C ALA A 229 -10.80 2.93 22.56
N GLN A 230 -10.65 2.45 23.80
CA GLN A 230 -11.63 2.65 24.87
C GLN A 230 -11.85 4.13 25.18
N GLU A 231 -10.77 4.91 25.18
CA GLU A 231 -10.82 6.33 25.53
C GLU A 231 -11.59 7.18 24.50
N TRP A 232 -11.47 6.85 23.21
CA TRP A 232 -11.97 7.68 22.09
C TRP A 232 -13.16 7.07 21.34
N GLY A 233 -13.63 5.91 21.79
CA GLY A 233 -14.81 5.25 21.23
C GLY A 233 -14.52 4.56 19.90
N TYR A 234 -13.56 3.64 19.93
CA TYR A 234 -13.21 2.75 18.83
C TYR A 234 -13.17 1.30 19.33
N ASP A 235 -13.47 0.37 18.43
CA ASP A 235 -13.01 -1.02 18.55
C ASP A 235 -11.61 -1.12 17.95
N VAL A 236 -10.79 -2.05 18.43
CA VAL A 236 -9.45 -2.27 17.89
C VAL A 236 -9.11 -3.75 17.78
N ASP A 237 -8.63 -4.13 16.60
CA ASP A 237 -8.05 -5.44 16.33
C ASP A 237 -6.55 -5.30 16.12
N THR A 238 -5.75 -6.12 16.80
CA THR A 238 -4.28 -6.10 16.69
C THR A 238 -3.74 -7.46 16.26
N THR A 239 -2.70 -7.46 15.43
CA THR A 239 -1.98 -8.67 15.02
C THR A 239 -0.53 -8.34 14.65
N THR A 240 0.20 -9.28 14.07
CA THR A 240 1.56 -9.09 13.56
C THR A 240 1.71 -9.63 12.14
N ILE A 241 2.57 -8.99 11.34
CA ILE A 241 2.96 -9.40 9.99
C ILE A 241 4.49 -9.48 9.88
N GLY A 242 5.02 -10.01 8.77
CA GLY A 242 6.46 -10.21 8.63
C GLY A 242 6.93 -11.45 9.39
N ARG A 243 6.41 -12.62 9.03
CA ARG A 243 7.02 -13.90 9.43
C ARG A 243 8.28 -14.10 8.58
N ALA A 244 9.41 -14.43 9.21
CA ALA A 244 10.61 -14.70 8.42
C ALA A 244 10.54 -16.08 7.76
N GLN A 245 11.30 -16.24 6.68
CA GLN A 245 11.32 -17.48 5.89
C GLN A 245 12.07 -18.59 6.63
N GLU A 246 13.16 -18.25 7.30
CA GLU A 246 13.99 -19.20 8.02
C GLU A 246 13.38 -19.56 9.37
N LYS A 247 13.38 -20.84 9.74
CA LYS A 247 12.97 -21.25 11.09
C LYS A 247 13.96 -20.75 12.14
N ASP A 248 13.45 -20.23 13.25
CA ASP A 248 14.29 -19.89 14.40
C ASP A 248 14.92 -21.16 14.96
N LYS A 249 16.26 -21.26 14.97
CA LYS A 249 16.97 -22.48 15.41
C LYS A 249 16.76 -22.80 16.90
N TRP A 250 16.19 -21.87 17.66
CA TRP A 250 15.83 -22.04 19.07
C TRP A 250 14.33 -22.27 19.29
N GLY A 251 13.53 -22.39 18.23
CA GLY A 251 12.11 -22.74 18.31
C GLY A 251 11.21 -21.65 18.88
N ARG A 252 11.56 -20.36 18.70
CA ARG A 252 10.81 -19.23 19.28
C ARG A 252 9.83 -18.56 18.31
N ASP A 253 9.67 -19.06 17.08
CA ASP A 253 8.87 -18.40 16.03
C ASP A 253 7.47 -17.98 16.48
N GLU A 254 6.70 -18.87 17.12
CA GLU A 254 5.35 -18.57 17.62
C GLU A 254 5.37 -17.49 18.71
N GLN A 255 6.37 -17.54 19.61
CA GLN A 255 6.52 -16.58 20.70
C GLN A 255 6.92 -15.19 20.19
N LEU A 256 7.80 -15.11 19.19
CA LEU A 256 8.32 -13.84 18.66
C LEU A 256 7.34 -13.15 17.71
N GLY A 257 6.43 -13.91 17.10
CA GLY A 257 5.43 -13.38 16.18
C GLY A 257 6.07 -12.76 14.93
N GLY A 258 5.58 -11.59 14.54
CA GLY A 258 5.94 -10.92 13.29
C GLY A 258 6.86 -9.73 13.53
N ALA A 259 7.62 -9.35 12.51
CA ALA A 259 8.55 -8.23 12.56
C ALA A 259 7.87 -6.87 12.73
N SER A 260 6.63 -6.72 12.26
CA SER A 260 5.82 -5.51 12.40
C SER A 260 4.48 -5.85 13.04
N GLN A 261 4.03 -4.98 13.92
CA GLN A 261 2.75 -5.04 14.62
C GLN A 261 1.77 -4.15 13.89
N VAL A 262 0.51 -4.56 13.80
CA VAL A 262 -0.51 -3.82 13.06
C VAL A 262 -1.79 -3.73 13.87
N ALA A 263 -2.48 -2.60 13.77
CA ALA A 263 -3.74 -2.34 14.43
C ALA A 263 -4.77 -1.73 13.46
N VAL A 264 -6.00 -2.24 13.51
CA VAL A 264 -7.17 -1.69 12.82
C VAL A 264 -8.12 -1.13 13.88
N PHE A 265 -8.29 0.18 13.92
CA PHE A 265 -9.29 0.83 14.77
C PHE A 265 -10.54 1.09 13.95
N LYS A 266 -11.72 0.74 14.47
CA LYS A 266 -13.02 1.03 13.85
C LYS A 266 -13.85 1.91 14.77
N ARG A 267 -14.31 3.04 14.24
CA ARG A 267 -15.04 4.03 15.03
C ARG A 267 -16.35 3.45 15.54
N LEU A 268 -16.60 3.56 16.84
CA LEU A 268 -17.91 3.30 17.41
C LEU A 268 -18.84 4.45 17.07
N GLU A 269 -19.91 4.11 16.38
CA GLU A 269 -20.96 5.04 15.98
C GLU A 269 -21.95 5.30 17.13
N GLY A 270 -22.61 6.46 17.08
CA GLY A 270 -23.62 6.88 18.05
C GLY A 270 -23.40 8.29 18.60
N GLU A 271 -24.49 9.00 18.88
CA GLU A 271 -24.46 10.40 19.32
C GLU A 271 -23.61 10.61 20.58
N ALA A 272 -23.69 9.70 21.54
CA ALA A 272 -22.90 9.79 22.78
C ALA A 272 -21.39 9.82 22.51
N TRP A 273 -20.90 8.97 21.60
CA TRP A 273 -19.50 8.94 21.22
C TRP A 273 -19.10 10.16 20.40
N ALA A 274 -19.97 10.63 19.50
CA ALA A 274 -19.74 11.85 18.74
C ALA A 274 -19.59 13.07 19.66
N THR A 275 -20.49 13.26 20.63
CA THR A 275 -20.39 14.34 21.63
C THR A 275 -19.12 14.21 22.46
N THR A 276 -18.80 13.01 22.94
CA THR A 276 -17.59 12.76 23.75
C THR A 276 -16.31 13.15 23.00
N ARG A 277 -16.19 12.77 21.72
CA ARG A 277 -15.01 13.13 20.90
C ARG A 277 -14.90 14.63 20.68
N GLU A 278 -16.00 15.31 20.38
CA GLU A 278 -15.99 16.77 20.18
C GLU A 278 -15.60 17.51 21.45
N GLU A 279 -16.15 17.13 22.61
CA GLU A 279 -15.83 17.74 23.91
C GLU A 279 -14.36 17.53 24.31
N LYS A 280 -13.86 16.29 24.17
CA LYS A 280 -12.47 15.95 24.56
C LYS A 280 -11.44 16.55 23.61
N SER A 281 -11.77 16.70 22.32
CA SER A 281 -10.85 17.23 21.31
C SER A 281 -10.87 18.76 21.18
N ALA A 282 -11.83 19.45 21.82
CA ALA A 282 -11.96 20.91 21.76
C ALA A 282 -10.68 21.66 22.21
N GLN A 283 -9.98 21.15 23.23
CA GLN A 283 -8.72 21.72 23.69
C GLN A 283 -7.60 21.61 22.65
N MET A 284 -7.61 20.52 21.86
CA MET A 284 -6.62 20.31 20.80
C MET A 284 -6.83 21.29 19.64
N LYS A 285 -8.10 21.53 19.26
CA LYS A 285 -8.44 22.55 18.26
C LYS A 285 -7.99 23.95 18.71
N GLU A 286 -8.09 24.26 20.01
CA GLU A 286 -7.61 25.54 20.55
C GLU A 286 -6.07 25.63 20.56
N LYS A 287 -5.38 24.57 21.00
CA LYS A 287 -3.90 24.49 20.99
C LYS A 287 -3.35 24.75 19.58
N SER A 288 -3.98 24.16 18.57
CA SER A 288 -3.53 24.28 17.18
C SER A 288 -3.73 25.66 16.55
N LYS A 289 -4.62 26.52 17.05
CA LYS A 289 -4.80 27.90 16.51
C LYS A 289 -3.54 28.75 16.59
N SER A 290 -2.59 28.36 17.44
CA SER A 290 -1.32 29.05 17.65
C SER A 290 -0.18 28.52 16.76
N GLN A 291 -0.39 27.39 16.08
CA GLN A 291 0.61 26.75 15.23
C GLN A 291 0.49 27.22 13.78
N LYS A 292 1.57 27.04 13.01
CA LYS A 292 1.53 27.34 11.57
C LYS A 292 0.69 26.28 10.86
N ASP A 293 -0.22 26.72 9.99
CA ASP A 293 -1.05 25.81 9.20
C ASP A 293 -0.22 24.87 8.31
N HIS A 294 -0.79 23.70 8.02
CA HIS A 294 -0.29 22.85 6.94
C HIS A 294 -0.28 23.61 5.61
N ARG A 295 0.77 23.39 4.83
CA ARG A 295 0.88 23.96 3.49
C ARG A 295 0.55 22.90 2.45
N LEU A 296 -0.52 23.11 1.70
CA LEU A 296 -0.80 22.33 0.49
C LEU A 296 0.29 22.62 -0.53
N LEU A 297 1.05 21.60 -0.90
CA LEU A 297 2.13 21.71 -1.89
C LEU A 297 1.62 21.51 -3.31
N GLU A 298 0.76 20.50 -3.51
CA GLU A 298 0.28 20.11 -4.83
C GLU A 298 -1.10 19.43 -4.75
N THR A 299 -1.89 19.60 -5.81
CA THR A 299 -3.13 18.84 -6.02
C THR A 299 -3.16 18.25 -7.43
N HIS A 300 -3.06 16.93 -7.52
CA HIS A 300 -3.25 16.22 -8.79
C HIS A 300 -4.71 15.86 -9.00
N HIS A 301 -5.14 15.98 -10.27
CA HIS A 301 -6.47 15.57 -10.69
C HIS A 301 -6.36 14.51 -11.78
N TYR A 302 -7.09 13.43 -11.58
CA TYR A 302 -7.24 12.36 -12.54
C TYR A 302 -8.66 12.35 -13.08
N ASP A 303 -8.78 12.45 -14.40
CA ASP A 303 -10.09 12.39 -15.05
C ASP A 303 -10.51 10.94 -15.31
N ALA A 304 -11.80 10.67 -15.12
CA ALA A 304 -12.39 9.43 -15.61
C ALA A 304 -12.43 9.40 -17.14
N HIS A 305 -12.28 8.21 -17.71
CA HIS A 305 -12.46 7.98 -19.12
C HIS A 305 -13.87 8.42 -19.55
N VAL A 306 -14.00 9.06 -20.73
CA VAL A 306 -15.25 9.68 -21.20
C VAL A 306 -16.42 8.70 -21.37
N ARG A 307 -16.11 7.40 -21.47
CA ARG A 307 -17.05 6.27 -21.58
C ARG A 307 -17.40 5.61 -20.24
N ALA A 308 -16.81 6.03 -19.13
CA ALA A 308 -17.16 5.51 -17.81
C ALA A 308 -18.67 5.65 -17.54
N GLY A 309 -19.30 4.54 -17.14
CA GLY A 309 -20.73 4.43 -16.91
C GLY A 309 -21.60 4.48 -18.18
N LYS A 310 -21.00 4.42 -19.38
CA LYS A 310 -21.72 4.53 -20.66
C LYS A 310 -21.49 3.28 -21.51
N ARG A 311 -22.37 2.29 -21.34
CA ARG A 311 -22.34 1.04 -22.13
C ARG A 311 -22.72 1.25 -23.61
N GLY A 312 -22.14 0.44 -24.47
CA GLY A 312 -22.60 0.20 -25.85
C GLY A 312 -23.73 -0.84 -25.91
N SER A 313 -24.14 -1.20 -27.13
CA SER A 313 -25.13 -2.26 -27.31
C SER A 313 -24.51 -3.64 -27.09
N ALA A 314 -25.32 -4.60 -26.63
CA ALA A 314 -24.88 -5.97 -26.42
C ALA A 314 -24.37 -6.63 -27.72
N ASP A 315 -24.99 -6.33 -28.86
CA ASP A 315 -24.60 -6.87 -30.17
C ASP A 315 -23.23 -6.37 -30.61
N GLU A 316 -22.92 -5.09 -30.40
CA GLU A 316 -21.62 -4.52 -30.74
C GLU A 316 -20.51 -5.13 -29.85
N ILE A 317 -20.77 -5.27 -28.54
CA ILE A 317 -19.83 -5.90 -27.61
C ILE A 317 -19.59 -7.36 -28.00
N ALA A 318 -20.65 -8.13 -28.21
CA ALA A 318 -20.56 -9.54 -28.58
C ALA A 318 -19.82 -9.74 -29.91
N LYS A 319 -19.99 -8.82 -30.87
CA LYS A 319 -19.22 -8.80 -32.11
C LYS A 319 -17.73 -8.58 -31.83
N ALA A 320 -17.37 -7.57 -31.04
CA ALA A 320 -15.97 -7.29 -30.71
C ALA A 320 -15.30 -8.48 -30.00
N VAL A 321 -16.02 -9.15 -29.09
CA VAL A 321 -15.56 -10.39 -28.45
C VAL A 321 -15.30 -11.48 -29.50
N LEU A 322 -16.25 -11.71 -30.42
CA LEU A 322 -16.10 -12.71 -31.48
C LEU A 322 -14.90 -12.41 -32.39
N ASP A 323 -14.73 -11.14 -32.78
CA ASP A 323 -13.61 -10.69 -33.61
C ASP A 323 -12.27 -11.04 -32.93
N LYS A 324 -12.18 -10.99 -31.58
CA LYS A 324 -10.98 -11.42 -30.82
C LYS A 324 -10.77 -12.93 -30.77
N PHE A 325 -11.83 -13.74 -30.65
CA PHE A 325 -11.69 -15.20 -30.80
C PHE A 325 -11.14 -15.56 -32.19
N GLU A 326 -11.62 -14.89 -33.24
CA GLU A 326 -11.14 -15.10 -34.62
C GLU A 326 -9.70 -14.61 -34.82
N GLU A 327 -9.37 -13.42 -34.30
CA GLU A 327 -8.02 -12.82 -34.38
C GLU A 327 -6.96 -13.67 -33.68
N TRP A 328 -7.26 -14.20 -32.49
CA TRP A 328 -6.33 -14.99 -31.70
C TRP A 328 -6.33 -16.48 -32.04
N GLU A 329 -7.22 -16.92 -32.95
CA GLU A 329 -7.40 -18.33 -33.32
C GLU A 329 -7.68 -19.27 -32.11
N GLU A 330 -8.35 -18.74 -31.09
CA GLU A 330 -8.67 -19.47 -29.86
C GLU A 330 -10.15 -19.91 -29.86
N ALA A 331 -10.44 -20.97 -29.10
CA ALA A 331 -11.82 -21.45 -28.88
C ALA A 331 -12.27 -21.25 -27.42
N GLU A 332 -11.35 -20.85 -26.55
CA GLU A 332 -11.55 -20.61 -25.13
C GLU A 332 -10.72 -19.39 -24.71
N LEU A 333 -11.35 -18.43 -24.04
CA LEU A 333 -10.68 -17.30 -23.41
C LEU A 333 -11.16 -17.09 -21.98
N ARG A 334 -10.30 -16.56 -21.11
CA ARG A 334 -10.73 -16.04 -19.80
C ARG A 334 -11.52 -14.77 -19.96
N LEU A 335 -12.47 -14.55 -19.06
CA LEU A 335 -13.24 -13.33 -19.02
C LEU A 335 -12.33 -12.11 -18.80
N GLU A 336 -11.28 -12.25 -17.99
CA GLU A 336 -10.24 -11.22 -17.78
C GLU A 336 -9.43 -10.91 -19.06
N GLU A 337 -9.11 -11.94 -19.86
CA GLU A 337 -8.39 -11.74 -21.13
C GLU A 337 -9.23 -10.93 -22.12
N ILE A 338 -10.56 -11.15 -22.12
CA ILE A 338 -11.50 -10.38 -22.92
C ILE A 338 -11.66 -8.95 -22.35
N TRP A 339 -11.75 -8.83 -21.03
CA TRP A 339 -11.95 -7.56 -20.34
C TRP A 339 -10.82 -6.54 -20.59
N PHE A 340 -9.57 -6.99 -20.54
CA PHE A 340 -8.41 -6.13 -20.73
C PHE A 340 -8.10 -5.79 -22.20
N VAL A 341 -8.91 -6.26 -23.14
CA VAL A 341 -8.96 -5.63 -24.46
C VAL A 341 -9.62 -4.26 -24.29
N GLU A 342 -8.81 -3.20 -24.36
CA GLU A 342 -9.22 -1.81 -24.10
C GLU A 342 -10.55 -1.44 -24.77
N GLU A 343 -10.69 -1.76 -26.06
CA GLU A 343 -11.90 -1.50 -26.84
C GLU A 343 -13.15 -2.15 -26.22
N ILE A 344 -13.04 -3.40 -25.73
CA ILE A 344 -14.14 -4.14 -25.14
C ILE A 344 -14.52 -3.55 -23.78
N GLY A 345 -13.55 -3.29 -22.90
CA GLY A 345 -13.79 -2.63 -21.61
C GLY A 345 -14.47 -1.27 -21.77
N VAL A 346 -14.00 -0.48 -22.75
CA VAL A 346 -14.57 0.84 -23.11
C VAL A 346 -15.98 0.73 -23.70
N MET A 347 -16.27 -0.30 -24.48
CA MET A 347 -17.63 -0.58 -24.95
C MET A 347 -18.54 -0.98 -23.79
N CYS A 348 -18.04 -1.71 -22.80
CA CYS A 348 -18.78 -2.07 -21.60
C CYS A 348 -18.98 -0.88 -20.63
N GLY A 349 -18.27 0.23 -20.85
CA GLY A 349 -18.38 1.44 -20.04
C GLY A 349 -17.79 1.30 -18.64
N GLY A 350 -16.85 0.36 -18.45
CA GLY A 350 -16.23 0.09 -17.16
C GLY A 350 -16.96 -0.93 -16.29
N TRP A 351 -18.11 -1.47 -16.71
CA TRP A 351 -18.82 -2.52 -15.96
C TRP A 351 -18.52 -3.92 -16.48
N PHE A 352 -17.97 -4.75 -15.58
CA PHE A 352 -17.72 -6.16 -15.84
C PHE A 352 -19.03 -6.94 -16.10
N GLU A 353 -20.12 -6.53 -15.44
CA GLU A 353 -21.46 -7.10 -15.57
C GLU A 353 -22.03 -6.92 -16.98
N VAL A 354 -21.70 -5.82 -17.66
CA VAL A 354 -22.15 -5.57 -19.03
C VAL A 354 -21.47 -6.52 -20.02
N LEU A 355 -20.20 -6.86 -19.80
CA LEU A 355 -19.50 -7.87 -20.60
C LEU A 355 -20.16 -9.24 -20.42
N ILE A 356 -20.44 -9.63 -19.17
CA ILE A 356 -21.09 -10.91 -18.87
C ILE A 356 -22.47 -10.96 -19.53
N GLU A 357 -23.28 -9.91 -19.42
CA GLU A 357 -24.60 -9.84 -20.06
C GLU A 357 -24.51 -10.01 -21.59
N ALA A 358 -23.54 -9.36 -22.24
CA ALA A 358 -23.34 -9.47 -23.69
C ALA A 358 -22.95 -10.89 -24.12
N ILE A 359 -22.14 -11.57 -23.31
CA ILE A 359 -21.74 -12.97 -23.55
C ILE A 359 -22.94 -13.90 -23.38
N GLU A 360 -23.68 -13.79 -22.28
CA GLU A 360 -24.84 -14.65 -22.00
C GLU A 360 -26.00 -14.43 -22.97
N GLY A 361 -26.17 -13.19 -23.45
CA GLY A 361 -27.21 -12.83 -24.41
C GLY A 361 -26.96 -13.36 -25.83
N ASN A 362 -25.76 -13.90 -26.12
CA ASN A 362 -25.38 -14.33 -27.45
C ASN A 362 -25.16 -15.85 -27.54
N ALA A 363 -25.94 -16.52 -28.39
CA ALA A 363 -25.91 -17.97 -28.56
C ALA A 363 -24.57 -18.54 -29.07
N LYS A 364 -23.66 -17.70 -29.58
CA LYS A 364 -22.32 -18.13 -30.00
C LYS A 364 -21.38 -18.41 -28.84
N PHE A 365 -21.69 -17.95 -27.63
CA PHE A 365 -20.82 -18.09 -26.48
C PHE A 365 -21.43 -19.01 -25.41
N ASN A 366 -20.57 -19.69 -24.68
CA ASN A 366 -20.92 -20.44 -23.49
C ASN A 366 -20.00 -20.05 -22.34
N LEU A 367 -20.55 -19.38 -21.32
CA LEU A 367 -19.83 -18.93 -20.14
C LEU A 367 -19.79 -20.04 -19.09
N GLN A 368 -18.60 -20.57 -18.81
CA GLN A 368 -18.33 -21.51 -17.74
C GLN A 368 -17.90 -20.78 -16.47
N ARG A 369 -18.72 -20.92 -15.43
CA ARG A 369 -18.51 -20.34 -14.10
C ARG A 369 -17.93 -21.38 -13.15
N SER A 370 -17.10 -20.92 -12.22
CA SER A 370 -16.73 -21.70 -11.04
C SER A 370 -16.97 -20.86 -9.80
N LYS A 371 -17.62 -21.46 -8.79
CA LYS A 371 -17.92 -20.79 -7.52
C LYS A 371 -16.67 -20.53 -6.68
N ASP A 372 -15.62 -21.29 -6.91
CA ASP A 372 -14.35 -21.20 -6.16
C ASP A 372 -13.30 -20.35 -6.92
N GLN A 373 -13.72 -19.64 -7.97
CA GLN A 373 -12.85 -18.79 -8.78
C GLN A 373 -13.42 -17.37 -8.87
N ARG A 374 -12.50 -16.41 -8.91
CA ARG A 374 -12.79 -15.02 -9.23
C ARG A 374 -13.47 -14.89 -10.57
N ARG A 375 -14.22 -13.81 -10.77
CA ARG A 375 -14.99 -13.61 -12.01
C ARG A 375 -14.08 -13.53 -13.24
N GLY A 376 -12.91 -12.91 -13.10
CA GLY A 376 -11.90 -12.83 -14.17
C GLY A 376 -11.43 -14.20 -14.69
N ASP A 377 -11.42 -15.21 -13.81
CA ASP A 377 -10.97 -16.57 -14.12
C ASP A 377 -12.05 -17.42 -14.82
N TRP A 378 -13.28 -16.93 -14.97
CA TRP A 378 -14.32 -17.67 -15.71
C TRP A 378 -13.96 -17.81 -17.19
N ARG A 379 -14.42 -18.89 -17.82
CA ARG A 379 -14.07 -19.24 -19.21
C ARG A 379 -15.23 -18.98 -20.16
N VAL A 380 -14.93 -18.35 -21.29
CA VAL A 380 -15.88 -18.16 -22.40
C VAL A 380 -15.48 -19.10 -23.53
N LEU A 381 -16.39 -19.96 -23.93
CA LEU A 381 -16.20 -20.89 -25.04
C LEU A 381 -16.98 -20.43 -26.27
N LEU A 382 -16.37 -20.56 -27.45
CA LEU A 382 -17.03 -20.32 -28.72
C LEU A 382 -17.77 -21.59 -29.20
N ASP A 383 -19.08 -21.49 -29.39
CA ASP A 383 -19.90 -22.61 -29.88
C ASP A 383 -19.50 -23.00 -31.31
N GLY A 384 -19.27 -24.31 -31.53
CA GLY A 384 -18.71 -24.83 -32.77
C GLY A 384 -17.21 -24.58 -32.99
N GLY A 385 -16.52 -23.91 -32.05
CA GLY A 385 -15.07 -23.73 -32.08
C GLY A 385 -14.33 -25.06 -31.94
N ARG A 386 -13.38 -25.36 -32.83
CA ARG A 386 -12.45 -26.49 -32.60
C ARG A 386 -11.40 -26.01 -31.62
N PRO A 387 -11.04 -26.77 -30.57
CA PRO A 387 -9.97 -26.38 -29.67
C PRO A 387 -8.70 -26.14 -30.50
N GLY A 388 -8.25 -24.89 -30.53
CA GLY A 388 -7.00 -24.51 -31.14
C GLY A 388 -5.88 -25.36 -30.53
N LYS A 389 -4.92 -25.79 -31.34
CA LYS A 389 -3.64 -26.24 -30.77
C LYS A 389 -3.04 -24.99 -30.14
N LYS A 390 -3.15 -24.80 -28.82
CA LYS A 390 -2.51 -23.69 -28.10
C LYS A 390 -1.11 -23.48 -28.67
N LYS A 391 -0.93 -22.46 -29.52
CA LYS A 391 0.39 -21.91 -29.75
C LYS A 391 0.61 -21.10 -28.50
N ARG A 392 1.35 -21.66 -27.53
CA ARG A 392 2.04 -20.86 -26.54
C ARG A 392 2.93 -19.90 -27.33
N THR A 393 2.42 -18.72 -27.69
CA THR A 393 3.26 -17.54 -27.84
C THR A 393 3.67 -17.20 -26.42
N SER A 394 4.79 -17.78 -26.00
CA SER A 394 5.47 -17.38 -24.78
C SER A 394 6.12 -16.01 -24.98
N GLU A 395 5.32 -14.98 -25.21
CA GLU A 395 5.75 -13.61 -24.95
C GLU A 395 5.55 -13.25 -23.48
N TRP A 396 4.80 -14.05 -22.71
CA TRP A 396 4.60 -13.86 -21.26
C TRP A 396 4.51 -15.19 -20.49
N ALA A 397 5.56 -16.00 -20.58
CA ALA A 397 5.86 -17.00 -19.56
C ALA A 397 7.05 -16.47 -18.74
N PRO A 398 7.02 -16.49 -17.40
CA PRO A 398 8.26 -16.41 -16.66
C PRO A 398 9.09 -17.62 -17.08
N GLU A 399 10.31 -17.39 -17.55
CA GLU A 399 11.25 -18.49 -17.77
C GLU A 399 11.38 -19.27 -16.46
N GLU A 400 11.22 -20.59 -16.52
CA GLU A 400 11.64 -21.42 -15.40
C GLU A 400 13.15 -21.19 -15.23
N PRO A 401 13.65 -20.93 -14.01
CA PRO A 401 15.05 -20.65 -13.82
C PRO A 401 15.83 -21.91 -14.21
N THR A 402 16.54 -21.85 -15.33
CA THR A 402 17.55 -22.84 -15.67
C THR A 402 18.74 -22.63 -14.74
N ASP A 403 19.09 -23.66 -13.98
CA ASP A 403 20.13 -23.72 -12.94
C ASP A 403 21.59 -23.42 -13.40
N ASP A 404 21.81 -22.84 -14.59
CA ASP A 404 23.12 -22.83 -15.26
C ASP A 404 23.57 -21.45 -15.78
N LEU A 405 23.24 -20.33 -15.12
CA LEU A 405 23.80 -19.00 -15.45
C LEU A 405 24.24 -18.21 -14.21
N PHE A 406 25.08 -18.83 -13.37
CA PHE A 406 25.99 -18.11 -12.49
C PHE A 406 27.43 -18.44 -12.91
N ASP A 407 27.91 -17.80 -13.97
CA ASP A 407 29.33 -17.55 -14.19
C ASP A 407 29.51 -16.71 -15.47
N GLU A 408 29.33 -15.40 -15.38
CA GLU A 408 30.10 -14.48 -16.22
C GLU A 408 30.27 -13.12 -15.54
N VAL A 409 31.49 -12.91 -15.04
CA VAL A 409 31.98 -11.63 -14.52
C VAL A 409 32.09 -10.66 -15.69
N VAL A 410 31.29 -9.59 -15.68
CA VAL A 410 31.55 -8.41 -16.52
C VAL A 410 31.89 -7.24 -15.60
N GLN A 411 33.20 -6.99 -15.48
CA GLN A 411 33.76 -5.71 -15.05
C GLN A 411 33.68 -4.71 -16.19
N GLU A 412 33.27 -3.47 -15.90
CA GLU A 412 33.71 -2.16 -16.47
C GLU A 412 32.57 -1.14 -16.30
N GLY A 413 32.74 0.11 -15.86
CA GLY A 413 33.90 0.89 -15.46
C GLY A 413 33.41 2.31 -15.09
N TYR A 414 33.79 2.79 -13.91
CA TYR A 414 33.56 4.16 -13.46
C TYR A 414 34.35 5.15 -14.33
N ARG A 415 33.69 6.21 -14.83
CA ARG A 415 34.39 7.45 -15.21
C ARG A 415 34.51 8.31 -13.95
N SER A 416 35.74 8.37 -13.42
CA SER A 416 36.17 9.33 -12.41
C SER A 416 36.48 10.66 -13.10
N ASP A 417 35.78 11.73 -12.72
CA ASP A 417 36.23 13.10 -13.00
C ASP A 417 36.72 13.73 -11.68
N ASP A 418 38.03 13.61 -11.44
CA ASP A 418 38.81 14.55 -10.64
C ASP A 418 39.78 15.25 -11.61
N ASP A 419 39.60 16.55 -11.84
CA ASP A 419 40.68 17.45 -12.28
C ASP A 419 40.53 18.80 -11.54
N PRO A 420 41.60 19.40 -10.99
CA PRO A 420 41.51 20.51 -10.08
C PRO A 420 41.69 21.87 -10.77
N GLY A 421 40.85 22.83 -10.36
CA GLY A 421 41.22 24.24 -10.32
C GLY A 421 40.56 25.14 -11.37
N PHE A 422 39.73 26.08 -10.90
CA PHE A 422 39.87 27.49 -11.27
C PHE A 422 39.10 28.40 -10.30
N ASP A 423 39.81 29.42 -9.81
CA ASP A 423 39.40 30.50 -8.88
C ASP A 423 38.68 31.63 -9.63
N TRP A 424 37.65 32.22 -9.01
CA TRP A 424 37.45 33.69 -8.97
C TRP A 424 36.65 34.09 -7.71
N GLY A 425 37.36 34.51 -6.67
CA GLY A 425 37.33 35.90 -6.18
C GLY A 425 36.00 36.58 -5.76
N SER A 426 35.83 36.64 -4.42
CA SER A 426 35.51 37.83 -3.60
C SER A 426 34.14 38.54 -3.66
N GLY A 427 33.54 38.74 -2.47
CA GLY A 427 32.53 39.79 -2.20
C GLY A 427 31.87 39.70 -0.82
N LEU A 428 32.36 40.50 0.14
CA LEU A 428 31.94 40.64 1.55
C LEU A 428 30.43 40.91 1.81
N TYR A 429 29.91 40.41 2.95
CA TYR A 429 29.35 41.11 4.14
C TYR A 429 28.37 40.16 4.88
N SER A 430 28.78 39.59 6.03
CA SER A 430 28.50 40.03 7.42
C SER A 430 27.12 39.62 7.97
N SER A 431 27.18 38.57 8.81
CA SER A 431 26.47 38.37 10.09
C SER A 431 25.02 38.87 10.23
N ASP A 432 24.10 37.94 10.41
CA ASP A 432 23.27 37.98 11.61
C ASP A 432 22.99 36.56 12.13
N SER A 433 23.07 36.44 13.45
CA SER A 433 23.00 35.20 14.21
C SER A 433 21.54 34.83 14.50
N GLY A 434 21.10 33.71 13.92
CA GLY A 434 19.90 32.98 14.32
C GLY A 434 20.26 31.51 14.38
N VAL A 435 20.15 30.90 15.56
CA VAL A 435 20.32 29.46 15.76
C VAL A 435 19.14 28.74 15.11
N ASP A 436 19.33 28.35 13.85
CA ASP A 436 18.45 27.41 13.16
C ASP A 436 18.85 25.97 13.53
N LEU A 437 17.96 25.27 14.24
CA LEU A 437 17.99 23.82 14.36
C LEU A 437 17.49 23.24 13.04
N LEU A 438 18.42 23.16 12.08
CA LEU A 438 18.25 22.53 10.78
C LEU A 438 18.17 21.00 10.97
N TRP A 439 16.99 20.42 10.77
CA TRP A 439 16.83 18.98 10.54
C TRP A 439 17.15 18.72 9.07
N ASP A 440 18.43 18.47 8.79
CA ASP A 440 18.94 18.23 7.45
C ASP A 440 18.61 16.78 7.04
N ILE A 441 17.44 16.60 6.44
CA ILE A 441 17.08 15.40 5.69
C ILE A 441 17.04 15.80 4.22
N SER A 442 18.20 15.90 3.57
CA SER A 442 18.30 15.65 2.12
C SER A 442 19.75 15.48 1.66
N LYS A 443 19.96 14.40 0.90
CA LYS A 443 21.15 14.07 0.08
C LYS A 443 22.40 13.52 0.81
N GLU A 444 22.23 12.38 1.45
CA GLU A 444 23.19 11.27 1.24
C GLU A 444 22.47 10.17 0.45
N GLY A 445 22.56 10.25 -0.88
CA GLY A 445 22.25 9.11 -1.74
C GLY A 445 23.28 8.00 -1.54
N ASN A 446 22.82 6.75 -1.56
CA ASN A 446 23.64 5.53 -1.58
C ASN A 446 24.61 5.32 -0.40
N ALA A 447 24.13 5.56 0.82
CA ALA A 447 24.66 4.92 2.03
C ALA A 447 23.74 3.79 2.55
N TRP A 448 22.91 3.19 1.68
CA TRP A 448 22.04 2.02 1.98
C TRP A 448 22.81 0.71 2.21
N ALA A 449 24.13 0.77 2.40
CA ALA A 449 24.98 -0.38 2.68
C ALA A 449 26.14 -0.05 3.63
N ARG A 450 25.90 0.72 4.71
CA ARG A 450 26.66 0.47 5.94
C ARG A 450 25.89 -0.56 6.76
N GLN A 451 26.21 -1.82 6.46
CA GLN A 451 25.76 -3.03 7.15
C GLN A 451 25.76 -2.85 8.67
N SER A 452 24.59 -2.56 9.23
CA SER A 452 24.24 -3.12 10.53
C SER A 452 23.64 -4.49 10.23
N ALA A 453 23.98 -5.51 11.01
CA ALA A 453 23.53 -6.87 10.75
C ALA A 453 22.00 -7.09 10.95
N TRP A 454 21.26 -6.00 11.21
CA TRP A 454 19.80 -5.94 11.29
C TRP A 454 19.13 -5.58 9.95
N THR A 455 19.88 -5.09 8.97
CA THR A 455 19.36 -4.87 7.61
C THR A 455 19.47 -6.17 6.82
N CYS A 456 18.32 -6.78 6.54
CA CYS A 456 18.24 -7.95 5.67
C CYS A 456 18.60 -7.57 4.23
N GLU A 457 19.37 -8.41 3.57
CA GLU A 457 19.57 -8.35 2.12
C GLU A 457 18.22 -8.43 1.41
N SER A 458 17.81 -7.35 0.76
CA SER A 458 16.89 -7.40 -0.37
C SER A 458 17.71 -7.71 -1.62
N SER A 459 17.38 -8.77 -2.33
CA SER A 459 17.78 -8.89 -3.73
C SER A 459 17.02 -7.81 -4.51
N GLU A 460 17.66 -6.65 -4.70
CA GLU A 460 17.19 -5.61 -5.62
C GLU A 460 17.46 -6.07 -7.05
N GLU A 461 16.59 -6.93 -7.56
CA GLU A 461 16.46 -7.20 -8.99
C GLU A 461 15.14 -7.95 -9.17
N ASP A 462 14.04 -7.20 -9.18
CA ASP A 462 12.76 -7.62 -9.78
C ASP A 462 11.86 -6.37 -9.84
N ALA A 463 11.72 -5.78 -11.03
CA ALA A 463 10.64 -4.84 -11.27
C ALA A 463 9.31 -5.58 -11.08
N VAL A 464 8.62 -5.31 -9.97
CA VAL A 464 7.34 -5.95 -9.66
C VAL A 464 6.34 -5.58 -10.75
N ASP A 465 5.95 -6.58 -11.54
CA ASP A 465 4.85 -6.47 -12.50
C ASP A 465 3.52 -6.31 -11.74
N TRP A 466 3.06 -5.07 -11.67
CA TRP A 466 1.81 -4.68 -11.02
C TRP A 466 0.56 -5.32 -11.65
N SER A 467 0.65 -5.96 -12.82
CA SER A 467 -0.48 -6.69 -13.43
C SER A 467 -0.83 -7.98 -12.69
N ARG A 468 0.06 -8.51 -11.84
CA ARG A 468 -0.13 -9.78 -11.12
C ARG A 468 -0.66 -9.62 -9.70
N TRP A 469 -0.92 -8.39 -9.24
CA TRP A 469 -1.33 -8.11 -7.87
C TRP A 469 -2.62 -8.86 -7.47
N SER A 470 -3.54 -9.03 -8.42
CA SER A 470 -4.81 -9.73 -8.22
C SER A 470 -4.63 -11.21 -7.84
N THR A 471 -3.48 -11.82 -8.16
CA THR A 471 -3.11 -13.21 -7.80
C THR A 471 -2.45 -13.34 -6.42
N LEU A 472 -1.88 -12.27 -5.86
CA LEU A 472 -1.18 -12.32 -4.57
C LEU A 472 -2.13 -12.35 -3.37
N SER A 473 -3.34 -11.80 -3.52
CA SER A 473 -4.40 -11.82 -2.50
C SER A 473 -4.87 -13.25 -2.15
N ALA A 474 -4.84 -14.18 -3.12
CA ALA A 474 -5.30 -15.56 -2.92
C ALA A 474 -4.35 -16.44 -2.09
N ALA A 475 -3.13 -15.98 -1.80
CA ALA A 475 -2.11 -16.77 -1.10
C ALA A 475 -2.14 -16.64 0.43
N TRP A 476 -2.96 -15.74 0.99
CA TRP A 476 -2.90 -15.35 2.42
C TRP A 476 -4.24 -15.50 3.15
N ASP A 477 -4.88 -16.65 2.96
CA ASP A 477 -6.00 -17.08 3.79
C ASP A 477 -5.46 -17.35 5.21
N LEU A 478 -5.59 -16.35 6.10
CA LEU A 478 -5.09 -16.36 7.49
C LEU A 478 -5.78 -17.41 8.40
N ASP A 479 -6.72 -18.17 7.86
CA ASP A 479 -7.55 -19.15 8.58
C ASP A 479 -7.33 -20.61 8.14
N ARG A 480 -6.25 -20.96 7.42
CA ARG A 480 -5.93 -22.39 7.22
C ARG A 480 -5.41 -23.01 8.52
N PRO A 481 -6.11 -23.96 9.16
CA PRO A 481 -5.42 -24.91 10.03
C PRO A 481 -4.56 -25.83 9.15
N GLU A 482 -3.38 -26.19 9.66
CA GLU A 482 -2.39 -27.05 9.01
C GLU A 482 -2.94 -28.31 8.31
#